data_AF-A0A7X6Z9Y1-F1
#
_entry.id   AF-A0A7X6Z9Y1-F1
#
_cell.length_a   1.000
_cell.length_b   1.000
_cell.length_c   1.000
_cell.angle_alpha   90.00
_cell.angle_beta   90.00
_cell.angle_gamma   90.00
#
_symmetry.space_group_name_H-M   'P 1'
#
loop_
_entity.id
_entity.type
_entity.pdbx_description
1 polymer ?
#
loop_
_entity_poly.entity_id
_entity_poly.type
_entity_poly.pdbx_seq_one_letter_code
_entity_poly.pdbx_strand_id
1 'polypeptide(L)'
;MTARSARSAALRGLAAVAALALSITLAACSSGFAGNEAGSMRDAAVAPADGSYEIAATDMASGDAASTQSALTATGRSVISQGSIAISVADAKASAESVTLIAKGLGGYVESQNVSGESASTQGASLTIRVPASQFDVAFTELQSLGSVLEESRSAQDVTAQHVDLQARVAALQASVDRLTELMAGAATTSELIEAESALAARQADLDGLQAQLASLEDQVGEATIWVSLTVRTALP
;
A
#
# COMPACT_ATOMS: atom_id res chain seq x y z
N MET A 1 20.02 -49.20 26.50
CA MET A 1 19.61 -47.94 25.85
C MET A 1 19.19 -46.94 26.93
N THR A 2 20.12 -46.12 27.44
CA THR A 2 19.83 -45.09 28.47
C THR A 2 20.82 -43.93 28.34
N ALA A 3 20.53 -42.96 27.48
CA ALA A 3 21.26 -41.68 27.45
C ALA A 3 20.38 -40.58 26.82
N ARG A 4 19.48 -39.99 27.60
CA ARG A 4 18.67 -38.85 27.14
C ARG A 4 18.19 -37.97 28.31
N SER A 5 19.10 -37.49 29.17
CA SER A 5 18.72 -36.58 30.27
C SER A 5 19.65 -35.37 30.47
N ALA A 6 20.70 -35.18 29.68
CA ALA A 6 21.69 -34.13 29.93
C ALA A 6 21.46 -32.81 29.16
N ARG A 7 20.45 -32.70 28.28
CA ARG A 7 20.28 -31.52 27.40
C ARG A 7 19.37 -30.41 27.95
N SER A 8 18.64 -30.65 29.03
CA SER A 8 17.65 -29.71 29.58
C SER A 8 18.21 -28.70 30.60
N ALA A 9 19.44 -28.89 31.08
CA ALA A 9 20.05 -27.99 32.07
C ALA A 9 20.78 -26.78 31.45
N ALA A 10 21.27 -26.90 30.21
CA ALA A 10 22.10 -25.86 29.59
C ALA A 10 21.33 -24.66 29.02
N LEU A 11 20.02 -24.81 28.72
CA LEU A 11 19.21 -23.71 28.16
C LEU A 11 18.62 -22.76 29.21
N ARG A 12 18.66 -23.09 30.50
CA ARG A 12 18.09 -22.23 31.56
C ARG A 12 19.05 -21.14 32.05
N GLY A 13 20.35 -21.27 31.78
CA GLY A 13 21.36 -20.28 32.18
C GLY A 13 21.47 -19.05 31.27
N LEU A 14 21.06 -19.16 30.00
CA LEU A 14 21.21 -18.07 29.03
C LEU A 14 20.08 -17.02 29.11
N ALA A 15 18.92 -17.38 29.67
CA ALA A 15 17.76 -16.50 29.78
C ALA A 15 17.85 -15.49 30.95
N ALA A 16 18.74 -15.71 31.92
CA ALA A 16 18.85 -14.85 33.11
C ALA A 16 19.80 -13.66 32.92
N VAL A 17 20.66 -13.65 31.90
CA VAL A 17 21.63 -12.56 31.64
C VAL A 17 21.08 -11.51 30.67
N ALA A 18 20.11 -11.87 29.81
CA ALA A 18 19.49 -10.92 28.87
C ALA A 18 18.43 -10.01 29.51
N ALA A 19 17.91 -10.35 30.70
CA ALA A 19 16.87 -9.57 31.39
C ALA A 19 17.42 -8.41 32.25
N LEU A 20 18.74 -8.31 32.45
CA LEU A 20 19.37 -7.27 33.28
C LEU A 20 20.04 -6.14 32.46
N ALA A 21 19.94 -6.16 31.13
CA ALA A 21 20.52 -5.14 30.25
C ALA A 21 19.49 -4.19 29.62
N LEU A 22 18.20 -4.31 29.98
CA LEU A 22 17.08 -3.57 29.39
C LEU A 22 16.39 -2.63 30.40
N SER A 23 17.16 -1.94 31.24
CA SER A 23 16.61 -1.03 32.27
C SER A 23 17.32 0.32 32.43
N ILE A 24 18.22 0.73 31.52
CA ILE A 24 18.98 2.00 31.66
C ILE A 24 18.97 2.85 30.36
N THR A 25 17.81 3.11 29.74
CA THR A 25 17.76 4.13 28.66
C THR A 25 16.53 5.05 28.70
N LEU A 26 15.78 5.12 29.80
CA LEU A 26 14.61 6.00 29.91
C LEU A 26 14.83 7.20 30.85
N ALA A 27 15.86 8.01 30.59
CA ALA A 27 16.08 9.28 31.29
C ALA A 27 16.96 10.25 30.47
N ALA A 28 16.39 10.91 29.46
CA ALA A 28 16.85 12.16 28.81
C ALA A 28 15.94 12.36 27.57
N CYS A 29 15.15 13.41 27.35
CA CYS A 29 15.25 14.81 27.73
C CYS A 29 13.85 15.38 28.00
N SER A 30 13.64 15.99 29.17
CA SER A 30 12.57 16.96 29.40
C SER A 30 13.21 18.24 29.95
N SER A 31 13.59 19.12 29.05
CA SER A 31 13.97 20.51 29.31
C SER A 31 13.19 21.33 28.27
N GLY A 32 12.17 22.09 28.62
CA GLY A 32 12.28 23.20 29.56
C GLY A 32 12.67 24.44 28.76
N PHE A 33 11.70 25.03 28.05
CA PHE A 33 11.80 26.40 27.53
C PHE A 33 10.50 27.14 27.87
N ALA A 34 10.51 27.78 29.02
CA ALA A 34 9.66 28.92 29.31
C ALA A 34 10.37 30.16 28.76
N GLY A 35 9.76 30.82 27.78
CA GLY A 35 10.22 32.08 27.20
C GLY A 35 9.00 32.89 26.82
N ASN A 36 8.67 33.87 27.66
CA ASN A 36 7.62 34.85 27.48
C ASN A 36 8.18 36.04 26.72
N GLU A 37 7.67 36.37 25.54
CA GLU A 37 7.75 37.73 25.01
C GLU A 37 6.44 38.14 24.33
N ALA A 38 5.81 39.15 24.94
CA ALA A 38 4.72 39.92 24.38
C ALA A 38 5.29 40.86 23.30
N GLY A 39 4.89 40.65 22.05
CA GLY A 39 5.21 41.53 20.92
C GLY A 39 3.94 42.05 20.29
N SER A 40 3.55 43.27 20.67
CA SER A 40 2.52 44.07 20.02
C SER A 40 2.97 44.47 18.62
N MET A 41 2.29 43.98 17.57
CA MET A 41 2.31 44.63 16.27
C MET A 41 0.89 44.68 15.71
N ARG A 42 0.40 45.91 15.60
CA ARG A 42 -0.74 46.33 14.80
C ARG A 42 -0.51 45.89 13.37
N ASP A 43 -1.50 45.26 12.74
CA ASP A 43 -1.55 45.28 11.29
C ASP A 43 -2.88 45.82 10.79
N ALA A 44 -2.74 46.66 9.79
CA ALA A 44 -3.69 47.63 9.33
C ALA A 44 -4.73 47.00 8.42
N ALA A 45 -5.94 47.52 8.52
CA ALA A 45 -7.04 47.24 7.62
C ALA A 45 -6.65 47.55 6.16
N VAL A 46 -6.68 46.53 5.30
CA VAL A 46 -6.70 46.68 3.85
C VAL A 46 -8.16 46.84 3.43
N ALA A 47 -8.48 48.00 2.85
CA ALA A 47 -9.75 48.30 2.22
C ALA A 47 -9.89 47.55 0.88
N PRO A 48 -11.10 47.09 0.50
CA PRO A 48 -11.33 46.53 -0.82
C PRO A 48 -11.52 47.66 -1.84
N ALA A 49 -10.75 47.62 -2.93
CA ALA A 49 -10.99 48.43 -4.11
C ALA A 49 -12.00 47.75 -5.03
N ASP A 50 -13.02 48.52 -5.38
CA ASP A 50 -14.04 48.30 -6.39
C ASP A 50 -13.45 48.08 -7.80
N GLY A 51 -14.07 47.22 -8.60
CA GLY A 51 -13.57 46.83 -9.91
C GLY A 51 -14.40 45.72 -10.56
N SER A 52 -15.59 46.11 -11.01
CA SER A 52 -16.53 45.34 -11.80
C SER A 52 -15.93 44.78 -13.10
N TYR A 53 -16.16 43.48 -13.34
CA TYR A 53 -16.25 42.90 -14.67
C TYR A 53 -17.52 42.06 -14.74
N GLU A 54 -18.45 42.58 -15.52
CA GLU A 54 -19.71 41.97 -15.90
C GLU A 54 -19.40 40.81 -16.86
N ILE A 55 -19.68 39.56 -16.45
CA ILE A 55 -19.74 38.44 -17.39
C ILE A 55 -21.21 38.14 -17.60
N ALA A 56 -21.68 38.47 -18.80
CA ALA A 56 -23.02 38.22 -19.28
C ALA A 56 -23.42 36.75 -19.05
N ALA A 57 -24.43 36.54 -18.23
CA ALA A 57 -25.13 35.28 -18.10
C ALA A 57 -25.83 34.98 -19.43
N THR A 58 -25.27 34.05 -20.21
CA THR A 58 -26.03 33.37 -21.26
C THR A 58 -26.65 32.14 -20.63
N ASP A 59 -27.97 32.24 -20.47
CA ASP A 59 -28.88 31.15 -20.17
C ASP A 59 -28.77 30.05 -21.24
N MET A 60 -28.25 28.90 -20.82
CA MET A 60 -28.45 27.61 -21.50
C MET A 60 -28.85 26.60 -20.43
N ALA A 61 -30.15 26.65 -20.15
CA ALA A 61 -31.01 25.59 -19.67
C ALA A 61 -30.43 24.16 -19.71
N SER A 62 -30.44 23.55 -18.52
CA SER A 62 -31.06 22.26 -18.24
C SER A 62 -30.60 21.07 -19.10
N GLY A 63 -29.60 20.35 -18.61
CA GLY A 63 -29.27 19.01 -19.09
C GLY A 63 -28.31 18.30 -18.16
N ASP A 64 -28.88 17.55 -17.20
CA ASP A 64 -28.25 16.39 -16.57
C ASP A 64 -27.02 16.63 -15.67
N ALA A 65 -27.26 17.14 -14.46
CA ALA A 65 -26.29 17.15 -13.36
C ALA A 65 -26.17 15.78 -12.64
N ALA A 66 -26.66 14.69 -13.23
CA ALA A 66 -26.56 13.34 -12.66
C ALA A 66 -25.58 12.41 -13.41
N SER A 67 -25.10 12.77 -14.60
CA SER A 67 -24.12 11.96 -15.35
C SER A 67 -22.66 12.41 -15.17
N THR A 68 -22.39 13.62 -14.68
CA THR A 68 -21.01 14.09 -14.40
C THR A 68 -20.36 13.33 -13.24
N GLN A 69 -21.14 12.70 -12.35
CA GLN A 69 -20.58 11.90 -11.25
C GLN A 69 -20.19 10.47 -11.68
N SER A 70 -20.68 10.00 -12.83
CA SER A 70 -20.37 8.66 -13.37
C SER A 70 -19.30 8.66 -14.47
N ALA A 71 -18.98 9.82 -15.05
CA ALA A 71 -17.94 9.97 -16.08
C ALA A 71 -16.56 10.38 -15.52
N LEU A 72 -16.45 10.62 -14.20
CA LEU A 72 -15.17 10.84 -13.50
C LEU A 72 -14.44 9.53 -13.14
N THR A 73 -15.03 8.37 -13.47
CA THR A 73 -14.55 7.05 -13.03
C THR A 73 -13.51 6.41 -13.96
N ALA A 74 -12.89 7.18 -14.86
CA ALA A 74 -11.77 6.69 -15.69
C ALA A 74 -10.73 7.78 -16.02
N THR A 75 -10.61 8.81 -15.17
CA THR A 75 -9.61 9.88 -15.37
C THR A 75 -8.45 9.67 -14.40
N GLY A 76 -7.35 9.05 -14.85
CA GLY A 76 -6.01 9.17 -14.26
C GLY A 76 -5.84 8.97 -12.74
N ARG A 77 -6.79 8.33 -12.05
CA ARG A 77 -6.74 8.11 -10.60
C ARG A 77 -6.03 6.79 -10.33
N SER A 78 -5.10 6.83 -9.39
CA SER A 78 -4.39 5.66 -8.91
C SER A 78 -5.05 5.22 -7.61
N VAL A 79 -5.82 4.14 -7.65
CA VAL A 79 -6.58 3.63 -6.50
C VAL A 79 -6.19 2.19 -6.22
N ILE A 80 -5.73 1.93 -4.99
CA ILE A 80 -5.45 0.57 -4.51
C ILE A 80 -6.74 -0.02 -3.98
N SER A 81 -7.14 -1.18 -4.51
CA SER A 81 -8.36 -1.88 -4.11
C SER A 81 -8.02 -3.15 -3.34
N GLN A 82 -8.54 -3.27 -2.13
CA GLN A 82 -8.28 -4.42 -1.26
C GLN A 82 -9.56 -4.85 -0.55
N GLY A 83 -9.67 -6.12 -0.20
CA GLY A 83 -10.79 -6.59 0.60
C GLY A 83 -10.57 -7.95 1.21
N SER A 84 -11.35 -8.26 2.22
CA SER A 84 -11.42 -9.58 2.84
C SER A 84 -12.85 -10.09 2.82
N ILE A 85 -12.99 -11.40 2.64
CA ILE A 85 -14.27 -12.08 2.72
C ILE A 85 -14.12 -13.38 3.51
N ALA A 86 -14.99 -13.57 4.49
CA ALA A 86 -15.13 -14.81 5.22
C ALA A 86 -16.44 -15.48 4.80
N ILE A 87 -16.36 -16.72 4.33
CA ILE A 87 -17.50 -17.45 3.78
C ILE A 87 -17.64 -18.78 4.52
N SER A 88 -18.87 -19.06 4.95
CA SER A 88 -19.27 -20.36 5.43
C SER A 88 -19.69 -21.24 4.26
N VAL A 89 -18.97 -22.35 4.07
CA VAL A 89 -19.15 -23.28 2.95
C VAL A 89 -19.42 -24.70 3.46
N ALA A 90 -19.91 -25.59 2.57
CA ALA A 90 -20.14 -26.98 2.91
C ALA A 90 -18.85 -27.83 2.87
N ASP A 91 -17.98 -27.57 1.89
CA ASP A 91 -16.67 -28.21 1.72
C ASP A 91 -15.63 -27.12 1.42
N ALA A 92 -14.66 -26.96 2.32
CA ALA A 92 -13.67 -25.90 2.19
C ALA A 92 -12.65 -26.18 1.07
N LYS A 93 -12.36 -27.45 0.77
CA LYS A 93 -11.41 -27.82 -0.29
C LYS A 93 -12.02 -27.63 -1.68
N ALA A 94 -13.23 -28.12 -1.89
CA ALA A 94 -13.93 -27.92 -3.17
C ALA A 94 -14.20 -26.43 -3.44
N SER A 95 -14.51 -25.67 -2.38
CA SER A 95 -14.68 -24.23 -2.48
C SER A 95 -13.36 -23.52 -2.79
N ALA A 96 -12.23 -23.93 -2.20
CA ALA A 96 -10.91 -23.38 -2.51
C ALA A 96 -10.51 -23.61 -4.00
N GLU A 97 -10.85 -24.77 -4.56
CA GLU A 97 -10.68 -25.04 -6.00
C GLU A 97 -11.56 -24.12 -6.84
N SER A 98 -12.81 -23.86 -6.42
CA SER A 98 -13.73 -22.94 -7.08
C SER A 98 -13.23 -21.49 -7.04
N VAL A 99 -12.71 -21.03 -5.90
CA VAL A 99 -12.06 -19.71 -5.76
C VAL A 99 -10.89 -19.57 -6.73
N THR A 100 -10.08 -20.63 -6.89
CA THR A 100 -8.96 -20.64 -7.84
C THR A 100 -9.44 -20.50 -9.28
N LEU A 101 -10.54 -21.15 -9.64
CA LEU A 101 -11.13 -21.05 -10.99
C LEU A 101 -11.73 -19.66 -11.23
N ILE A 102 -12.42 -19.08 -10.25
CA ILE A 102 -12.95 -17.71 -10.31
C ILE A 102 -11.82 -16.71 -10.54
N ALA A 103 -10.76 -16.77 -9.71
CA ALA A 103 -9.61 -15.87 -9.83
C ALA A 103 -8.99 -15.94 -11.23
N LYS A 104 -8.76 -17.16 -11.75
CA LYS A 104 -8.22 -17.36 -13.11
C LYS A 104 -9.18 -16.91 -14.21
N GLY A 105 -10.48 -17.17 -14.05
CA GLY A 105 -11.52 -16.77 -15.01
C GLY A 105 -11.62 -15.25 -15.18
N LEU A 106 -11.33 -14.50 -14.12
CA LEU A 106 -11.31 -13.04 -14.11
C LEU A 106 -9.96 -12.44 -14.55
N GLY A 107 -9.01 -13.27 -14.99
CA GLY A 107 -7.68 -12.84 -15.42
C GLY A 107 -6.70 -12.60 -14.27
N GLY A 108 -7.04 -13.06 -13.06
CA GLY A 108 -6.19 -13.03 -11.88
C GLY A 108 -5.49 -14.36 -11.60
N TYR A 109 -4.86 -14.45 -10.42
CA TYR A 109 -4.17 -15.63 -9.96
C TYR A 109 -4.25 -15.78 -8.44
N VAL A 110 -3.91 -16.98 -7.96
CA VAL A 110 -3.81 -17.28 -6.53
C VAL A 110 -2.37 -17.05 -6.10
N GLU A 111 -2.15 -16.09 -5.20
CA GLU A 111 -0.84 -15.78 -4.65
C GLU A 111 -0.45 -16.78 -3.57
N SER A 112 -1.39 -17.12 -2.68
CA SER A 112 -1.18 -18.13 -1.66
C SER A 112 -2.47 -18.88 -1.36
N GLN A 113 -2.33 -20.16 -1.02
CA GLN A 113 -3.43 -21.02 -0.62
C GLN A 113 -2.95 -21.95 0.48
N ASN A 114 -3.72 -21.99 1.56
CA ASN A 114 -3.53 -22.92 2.65
C ASN A 114 -4.87 -23.60 2.96
N VAL A 115 -4.89 -24.92 2.93
CA VAL A 115 -6.08 -25.73 3.27
C VAL A 115 -5.71 -26.58 4.47
N SER A 116 -6.53 -26.55 5.51
CA SER A 116 -6.29 -27.26 6.76
C SER A 116 -7.54 -27.98 7.27
N GLY A 117 -7.35 -28.93 8.18
CA GLY A 117 -8.40 -29.74 8.79
C GLY A 117 -8.45 -31.18 8.26
N GLU A 118 -8.53 -32.13 9.19
CA GLU A 118 -8.52 -33.58 8.93
C GLU A 118 -9.93 -34.19 8.80
N SER A 119 -10.96 -33.49 9.29
CA SER A 119 -12.34 -33.97 9.29
C SER A 119 -13.27 -32.94 8.63
N ALA A 120 -14.38 -33.41 8.06
CA ALA A 120 -15.34 -32.56 7.36
C ALA A 120 -15.92 -31.42 8.22
N SER A 121 -15.90 -31.56 9.55
CA SER A 121 -16.39 -30.55 10.51
C SER A 121 -15.30 -29.59 11.03
N THR A 122 -14.03 -29.78 10.67
CA THR A 122 -12.91 -28.93 11.09
C THR A 122 -12.12 -28.39 9.90
N GLN A 123 -12.63 -28.60 8.68
CA GLN A 123 -11.98 -28.17 7.46
C GLN A 123 -12.07 -26.65 7.29
N GLY A 124 -10.97 -26.04 6.87
CA GLY A 124 -10.89 -24.63 6.54
C GLY A 124 -9.92 -24.38 5.40
N ALA A 125 -10.07 -23.23 4.74
CA ALA A 125 -9.10 -22.77 3.77
C ALA A 125 -8.90 -21.27 3.87
N SER A 126 -7.69 -20.81 3.58
CA SER A 126 -7.35 -19.41 3.48
C SER A 126 -6.59 -19.21 2.18
N LEU A 127 -7.06 -18.27 1.37
CA LEU A 127 -6.48 -17.96 0.07
C LEU A 127 -6.26 -16.46 -0.03
N THR A 128 -5.15 -16.07 -0.65
CA THR A 128 -4.95 -14.70 -1.13
C THR A 128 -4.98 -14.74 -2.64
N ILE A 129 -5.91 -14.01 -3.24
CA ILE A 129 -6.03 -13.91 -4.69
C ILE A 129 -5.73 -12.48 -5.14
N ARG A 130 -5.08 -12.38 -6.29
CA ARG A 130 -4.82 -11.13 -7.02
C ARG A 130 -5.69 -11.14 -8.26
N VAL A 131 -6.44 -10.07 -8.49
CA VAL A 131 -7.29 -9.92 -9.69
C VAL A 131 -7.09 -8.53 -10.28
N PRO A 132 -7.28 -8.31 -11.58
CA PRO A 132 -7.25 -6.97 -12.14
C PRO A 132 -8.21 -6.03 -11.38
N ALA A 133 -7.80 -4.80 -11.11
CA ALA A 133 -8.59 -3.86 -10.30
C ALA A 133 -10.01 -3.61 -10.87
N SER A 134 -10.16 -3.65 -12.20
CA SER A 134 -11.46 -3.56 -12.87
C SER A 134 -12.42 -4.72 -12.57
N GLN A 135 -11.89 -5.87 -12.16
CA GLN A 135 -12.65 -7.08 -11.88
C GLN A 135 -12.93 -7.28 -10.38
N PHE A 136 -12.52 -6.34 -9.54
CA PHE A 136 -12.62 -6.45 -8.07
C PHE A 136 -14.06 -6.70 -7.59
N ASP A 137 -15.02 -5.89 -8.03
CA ASP A 137 -16.42 -6.04 -7.61
C ASP A 137 -17.08 -7.31 -8.16
N VAL A 138 -16.68 -7.72 -9.37
CA VAL A 138 -17.13 -8.98 -9.99
C VAL A 138 -16.61 -10.17 -9.19
N ALA A 139 -15.32 -10.15 -8.82
CA ALA A 139 -14.70 -11.19 -8.01
C ALA A 139 -15.44 -11.35 -6.67
N PHE A 140 -15.75 -10.26 -5.98
CA PHE A 140 -16.54 -10.33 -4.75
C PHE A 140 -17.92 -10.98 -4.96
N THR A 141 -18.63 -10.58 -6.01
CA THR A 141 -19.96 -11.11 -6.31
C THR A 141 -19.91 -12.62 -6.59
N GLU A 142 -18.91 -13.08 -7.36
CA GLU A 142 -18.72 -14.50 -7.63
C GLU A 142 -18.32 -15.29 -6.38
N LEU A 143 -17.45 -14.72 -5.53
CA LEU A 143 -17.05 -15.36 -4.27
C LEU A 143 -18.24 -15.51 -3.32
N GLN A 144 -19.09 -14.49 -3.19
CA GLN A 144 -20.30 -14.54 -2.34
C GLN A 144 -21.25 -15.67 -2.77
N SER A 145 -21.26 -16.06 -4.04
CA SER A 145 -22.12 -17.15 -4.54
C SER A 145 -21.71 -18.55 -4.06
N LEU A 146 -20.48 -18.71 -3.53
CA LEU A 146 -19.96 -19.99 -3.08
C LEU A 146 -20.56 -20.46 -1.75
N GLY A 147 -21.16 -19.56 -0.97
CA GLY A 147 -21.69 -19.92 0.35
C GLY A 147 -22.36 -18.76 1.07
N SER A 148 -22.42 -18.86 2.39
CA SER A 148 -22.99 -17.81 3.24
C SER A 148 -21.88 -16.89 3.71
N VAL A 149 -21.94 -15.62 3.35
CA VAL A 149 -20.99 -14.60 3.84
C VAL A 149 -21.14 -14.46 5.35
N LEU A 150 -20.03 -14.59 6.07
CA LEU A 150 -19.93 -14.37 7.52
C LEU A 150 -19.47 -12.93 7.80
N GLU A 151 -18.47 -12.49 7.06
CA GLU A 151 -17.87 -11.16 7.19
C GLU A 151 -17.34 -10.73 5.82
N GLU A 152 -17.45 -9.43 5.55
CA GLU A 152 -16.94 -8.83 4.34
C GLU A 152 -16.42 -7.43 4.65
N SER A 153 -15.24 -7.11 4.13
CA SER A 153 -14.63 -5.80 4.20
C SER A 153 -14.04 -5.44 2.84
N ARG A 154 -14.29 -4.21 2.40
CA ARG A 154 -13.72 -3.63 1.18
C ARG A 154 -13.11 -2.28 1.52
N SER A 155 -11.93 -2.03 0.98
CA SER A 155 -11.20 -0.79 1.16
C SER A 155 -10.65 -0.33 -0.18
N ALA A 156 -10.76 0.97 -0.42
CA ALA A 156 -10.17 1.63 -1.56
C ALA A 156 -9.33 2.81 -1.05
N GLN A 157 -8.08 2.87 -1.48
CA GLN A 157 -7.17 3.94 -1.11
C GLN A 157 -6.76 4.73 -2.34
N ASP A 158 -7.07 6.02 -2.37
CA ASP A 158 -6.59 6.92 -3.41
C ASP A 158 -5.12 7.28 -3.15
N VAL A 159 -4.24 6.84 -4.04
CA VAL A 159 -2.79 7.09 -4.01
C VAL A 159 -2.35 7.95 -5.20
N THR A 160 -3.27 8.65 -5.85
CA THR A 160 -2.98 9.49 -7.04
C THR A 160 -1.90 10.52 -6.74
N ALA A 161 -1.99 11.20 -5.59
CA ALA A 161 -0.99 12.20 -5.20
C ALA A 161 0.42 11.58 -5.01
N GLN A 162 0.48 10.39 -4.41
CA GLN A 162 1.75 9.67 -4.20
C GLN A 162 2.35 9.20 -5.53
N HIS A 163 1.51 8.67 -6.43
CA HIS A 163 1.93 8.22 -7.75
C HIS A 163 2.51 9.35 -8.58
N VAL A 164 1.81 10.50 -8.64
CA VAL A 164 2.30 11.70 -9.35
C VAL A 164 3.59 12.25 -8.74
N ASP A 165 3.73 12.27 -7.41
CA ASP A 165 4.97 12.71 -6.74
C ASP A 165 6.15 11.79 -7.10
N LEU A 166 5.97 10.47 -7.00
CA LEU A 166 7.02 9.51 -7.34
C LEU A 166 7.44 9.65 -8.80
N GLN A 167 6.50 9.80 -9.73
CA GLN A 167 6.80 10.03 -11.14
C GLN A 167 7.60 11.31 -11.36
N ALA A 168 7.21 12.42 -10.72
CA ALA A 168 7.93 13.69 -10.83
C ALA A 168 9.37 13.58 -10.29
N ARG A 169 9.57 12.86 -9.17
CA ARG A 169 10.89 12.65 -8.57
C ARG A 169 11.77 11.74 -9.42
N VAL A 170 11.22 10.67 -9.98
CA VAL A 170 11.92 9.80 -10.94
C VAL A 170 12.36 10.61 -12.16
N ALA A 171 11.47 11.41 -12.75
CA ALA A 171 11.80 12.24 -13.90
C ALA A 171 12.90 13.27 -13.59
N ALA A 172 12.85 13.91 -12.41
CA ALA A 172 13.87 14.87 -11.98
C ALA A 172 15.24 14.20 -11.76
N LEU A 173 15.27 13.02 -11.15
CA LEU A 173 16.51 12.26 -10.95
C LEU A 173 17.08 11.75 -12.27
N GLN A 174 16.25 11.28 -13.20
CA GLN A 174 16.69 10.88 -14.53
C GLN A 174 17.38 12.05 -15.25
N ALA A 175 16.75 13.23 -15.27
CA ALA A 175 17.35 14.42 -15.87
C ALA A 175 18.67 14.83 -15.19
N SER A 176 18.81 14.60 -13.88
CA SER A 176 20.05 14.83 -13.13
C SER A 176 21.15 13.85 -13.53
N VAL A 177 20.81 12.56 -13.67
CA VAL A 177 21.71 11.50 -14.15
C VAL A 177 22.19 11.80 -15.56
N ASP A 178 21.28 12.14 -16.48
CA ASP A 178 21.60 12.47 -17.87
C ASP A 178 22.56 13.66 -17.94
N ARG A 179 22.28 14.74 -17.19
CA ARG A 179 23.14 15.92 -17.14
C ARG A 179 24.52 15.64 -16.55
N LEU A 180 24.61 14.83 -15.49
CA LEU A 180 25.90 14.44 -14.91
C LEU A 180 26.71 13.59 -15.90
N THR A 181 26.06 12.70 -16.62
CA THR A 181 26.68 11.88 -17.68
C THR A 181 27.23 12.75 -18.80
N GLU A 182 26.50 13.79 -19.21
CA GLU A 182 26.99 14.78 -20.19
C GLU A 182 28.19 15.57 -19.69
N LEU A 183 28.16 16.05 -18.44
CA LEU A 183 29.28 16.80 -17.85
C LEU A 183 30.55 15.95 -17.73
N MET A 184 30.40 14.66 -17.41
CA MET A 184 31.52 13.72 -17.33
C MET A 184 32.21 13.51 -18.68
N ALA A 185 31.46 13.55 -19.79
CA ALA A 185 32.04 13.46 -21.13
C ALA A 185 32.99 14.62 -21.46
N GLY A 186 32.86 15.76 -20.76
CA GLY A 186 33.71 16.95 -20.91
C GLY A 186 34.73 17.18 -19.79
N ALA A 187 34.91 16.24 -18.86
CA ALA A 187 35.79 16.42 -17.71
C ALA A 187 37.27 16.60 -18.11
N ALA A 188 37.94 17.62 -17.54
CA ALA A 188 39.31 17.97 -17.91
C ALA A 188 40.36 17.21 -17.10
N THR A 189 40.01 16.74 -15.90
CA THR A 189 40.93 16.04 -14.99
C THR A 189 40.34 14.74 -14.45
N THR A 190 41.21 13.79 -14.09
CA THR A 190 40.81 12.52 -13.49
C THR A 190 40.15 12.69 -12.12
N SER A 191 40.52 13.73 -11.35
CA SER A 191 39.90 14.01 -10.05
C SER A 191 38.45 14.44 -10.21
N GLU A 192 38.18 15.37 -11.14
CA GLU A 192 36.81 15.81 -11.47
C GLU A 192 35.97 14.65 -11.98
N LEU A 193 36.56 13.74 -12.76
CA LEU A 193 35.88 12.55 -13.23
C LEU A 193 35.47 11.62 -12.08
N ILE A 194 36.39 11.32 -11.14
CA ILE A 194 36.10 10.45 -9.99
C ILE A 194 35.01 11.06 -9.08
N GLU A 195 35.06 12.37 -8.86
CA GLU A 195 34.02 13.07 -8.08
C GLU A 195 32.65 12.99 -8.78
N ALA A 196 32.63 13.20 -10.10
CA ALA A 196 31.42 13.08 -10.89
C ALA A 196 30.88 11.64 -10.94
N GLU A 197 31.74 10.63 -11.04
CA GLU A 197 31.37 9.21 -10.95
C GLU A 197 30.72 8.88 -9.61
N SER A 198 31.28 9.39 -8.50
CA SER A 198 30.70 9.18 -7.17
C SER A 198 29.31 9.83 -7.06
N ALA A 199 29.14 11.05 -7.58
CA ALA A 199 27.85 11.72 -7.60
C ALA A 199 26.84 10.99 -8.49
N LEU A 200 27.26 10.53 -9.66
CA LEU A 200 26.44 9.75 -10.59
C LEU A 200 25.94 8.45 -9.94
N ALA A 201 26.85 7.69 -9.31
CA ALA A 201 26.50 6.44 -8.64
C ALA A 201 25.46 6.64 -7.53
N ALA A 202 25.58 7.71 -6.74
CA ALA A 202 24.60 8.06 -5.72
C ALA A 202 23.22 8.38 -6.34
N ARG A 203 23.19 9.15 -7.44
CA ARG A 203 21.93 9.51 -8.12
C ARG A 203 21.26 8.33 -8.79
N GLN A 204 22.04 7.42 -9.37
CA GLN A 204 21.53 6.17 -9.93
C GLN A 204 20.91 5.29 -8.84
N ALA A 205 21.58 5.14 -7.70
CA ALA A 205 21.01 4.39 -6.56
C ALA A 205 19.70 5.01 -6.05
N ASP A 206 19.63 6.34 -5.96
CA ASP A 206 18.38 7.05 -5.60
C ASP A 206 17.27 6.81 -6.65
N LEU A 207 17.61 6.89 -7.94
CA LEU A 207 16.69 6.71 -9.05
C LEU A 207 16.11 5.30 -9.07
N ASP A 208 16.97 4.28 -8.99
CA ASP A 208 16.58 2.87 -8.98
C ASP A 208 15.64 2.59 -7.80
N GLY A 209 15.94 3.16 -6.64
CA GLY A 209 15.11 3.06 -5.45
C GLY A 209 13.71 3.66 -5.63
N LEU A 210 13.59 4.83 -6.28
CA LEU A 210 12.29 5.45 -6.56
C LEU A 210 11.53 4.74 -7.68
N GLN A 211 12.22 4.22 -8.70
CA GLN A 211 11.61 3.43 -9.76
C GLN A 211 11.01 2.14 -9.21
N ALA A 212 11.71 1.44 -8.31
CA ALA A 212 11.18 0.25 -7.66
C ALA A 212 9.93 0.55 -6.80
N GLN A 213 9.92 1.69 -6.10
CA GLN A 213 8.75 2.14 -5.35
C GLN A 213 7.56 2.47 -6.25
N LEU A 214 7.81 3.17 -7.37
CA LEU A 214 6.79 3.51 -8.34
C LEU A 214 6.18 2.24 -8.96
N ALA A 215 7.02 1.30 -9.40
CA ALA A 215 6.56 0.04 -9.98
C ALA A 215 5.69 -0.75 -8.99
N SER A 216 6.12 -0.86 -7.73
CA SER A 216 5.32 -1.53 -6.69
C SER A 216 3.99 -0.84 -6.43
N LEU A 217 3.92 0.48 -6.52
CA LEU A 217 2.66 1.23 -6.38
C LEU A 217 1.75 1.01 -7.58
N GLU A 218 2.31 0.99 -8.80
CA GLU A 218 1.57 0.71 -10.03
C GLU A 218 0.99 -0.70 -10.06
N ASP A 219 1.74 -1.70 -9.58
CA ASP A 219 1.25 -3.07 -9.42
C ASP A 219 0.04 -3.11 -8.46
N GLN A 220 0.12 -2.41 -7.32
CA GLN A 220 -0.98 -2.33 -6.34
C GLN A 220 -2.21 -1.58 -6.85
N VAL A 221 -2.05 -0.70 -7.84
CA VAL A 221 -3.15 0.03 -8.48
C VAL A 221 -3.76 -0.80 -9.61
N GLY A 222 -2.93 -1.54 -10.35
CA GLY A 222 -3.36 -2.42 -11.44
C GLY A 222 -4.08 -3.68 -10.95
N GLU A 223 -3.69 -4.17 -9.78
CA GLU A 223 -4.24 -5.38 -9.18
C GLU A 223 -4.93 -5.10 -7.84
N ALA A 224 -6.08 -5.74 -7.66
CA ALA A 224 -6.78 -5.79 -6.39
C ALA A 224 -6.45 -7.08 -5.62
N THR A 225 -6.42 -6.95 -4.30
CA THR A 225 -6.08 -8.06 -3.39
C THR A 225 -7.30 -8.48 -2.62
N ILE A 226 -7.61 -9.79 -2.65
CA ILE A 226 -8.73 -10.34 -1.89
C ILE A 226 -8.24 -11.46 -0.99
N TRP A 227 -8.43 -11.30 0.32
CA TRP A 227 -8.21 -12.36 1.30
C TRP A 227 -9.50 -13.14 1.50
N VAL A 228 -9.48 -14.41 1.14
CA VAL A 228 -10.63 -15.31 1.25
C VAL A 228 -10.40 -16.27 2.40
N SER A 229 -11.31 -16.26 3.38
CA SER A 229 -11.36 -17.24 4.45
C SER A 229 -12.58 -18.13 4.27
N LEU A 230 -12.37 -19.43 4.18
CA LEU A 230 -13.42 -20.43 4.03
C LEU A 230 -13.47 -21.28 5.29
N THR A 231 -14.65 -21.33 5.90
CA THR A 231 -14.89 -22.16 7.09
C THR A 231 -16.09 -23.05 6.87
N VAL A 232 -16.04 -24.28 7.36
CA VAL A 232 -17.22 -25.14 7.36
C VAL A 232 -18.21 -24.72 8.43
N ARG A 233 -19.51 -24.77 8.12
CA ARG A 233 -20.54 -24.53 9.13
C ARG A 233 -20.56 -25.70 10.11
N THR A 234 -19.95 -25.52 11.28
CA THR A 234 -20.19 -26.43 12.39
C THR A 234 -21.54 -26.09 13.01
N ALA A 235 -22.54 -26.94 12.81
CA ALA A 235 -23.76 -26.87 13.61
C ALA A 235 -23.38 -27.10 15.08
N LEU A 236 -23.58 -26.09 15.93
CA LEU A 236 -23.48 -26.27 17.38
C LEU A 236 -24.60 -27.23 17.83
N PRO A 237 -24.30 -28.20 18.72
CA PRO A 237 -25.29 -29.14 19.24
C PRO A 237 -26.34 -28.47 20.14
#